data_AF-A0A673K372-F1
#
_entry.id   AF-A0A673K372-F1
#
_cell.length_a   1.000
_cell.length_b   1.000
_cell.length_c   1.000
_cell.angle_alpha   90.00
_cell.angle_beta   90.00
_cell.angle_gamma   90.00
#
_symmetry.space_group_name_H-M   'P 1'
#
loop_
_entity.id
_entity.type
_entity.pdbx_description
1 polymer ?
#
loop_
_entity_poly.entity_id
_entity_poly.type
_entity_poly.pdbx_seq_one_letter_code
_entity_poly.pdbx_strand_id
1 'polypeptide(L)'
;MHGELITHRQNVDKLAEQQQSKYLDLYTILPSEISMQLAEVSLALGSIEDQRDIQKTRVIKEEFNSRIHDVSEKLKTVSTSLKEKATDIDQAKDERLCDELDGCGRNLAELEAAVQDFGRRNPLIARQLADAIAKLREIHHHTLRLAEYNTTWLKKADAHLDEYNEMFEFIVKWTDRARSLVKANIIWNSSSHLQEQIRMYQKPGNFKE
;
A
#
# COMPACT_ATOMS: atom_id res chain seq x y z
N MET A 1 10.42 21.25 28.99
CA MET A 1 11.63 20.86 28.22
C MET A 1 12.06 21.91 27.19
N HIS A 2 11.46 22.07 25.99
CA HIS A 2 11.95 23.05 24.99
C HIS A 2 11.81 24.52 25.45
N GLY A 3 10.66 24.88 26.04
CA GLY A 3 10.44 26.23 26.58
C GLY A 3 11.37 26.59 27.76
N GLU A 4 11.72 25.62 28.60
CA GLU A 4 12.66 25.80 29.71
C GLU A 4 14.09 26.04 29.21
N LEU A 5 14.53 25.33 28.17
CA LEU A 5 15.86 25.51 27.57
C LEU A 5 16.02 26.90 26.94
N ILE A 6 14.99 27.37 26.22
CA ILE A 6 14.93 28.72 25.66
C ILE A 6 14.98 29.76 26.79
N THR A 7 14.23 29.52 27.86
CA THR A 7 14.19 30.41 29.03
C THR A 7 15.55 30.46 29.75
N HIS A 8 16.22 29.32 29.91
CA HIS A 8 17.56 29.25 30.49
C HIS A 8 18.59 29.99 29.64
N ARG A 9 18.55 29.85 28.32
CA ARG A 9 19.41 30.60 27.40
C ARG A 9 19.18 32.11 27.51
N GLN A 10 17.93 32.54 27.45
CA GLN A 10 17.56 33.96 27.62
C GLN A 10 17.97 34.51 29.00
N ASN A 11 17.91 33.69 30.04
CA ASN A 11 18.35 34.09 31.38
C ASN A 11 19.87 34.23 31.47
N VAL A 12 20.63 33.36 30.82
CA VAL A 12 22.10 33.44 30.75
C VAL A 12 22.53 34.66 29.94
N ASP A 13 21.87 34.94 28.81
CA ASP A 13 22.14 36.13 27.99
C ASP A 13 21.87 37.43 28.80
N LYS A 14 20.70 37.50 29.47
CA LYS A 14 20.37 38.63 30.37
C LYS A 14 21.36 38.76 31.52
N LEU A 15 21.79 37.64 32.12
CA LEU A 15 22.75 37.64 33.21
C LEU A 15 24.11 38.15 32.72
N ALA A 16 24.55 37.74 31.53
CA ALA A 16 25.79 38.22 30.91
C ALA A 16 25.73 39.74 30.67
N GLU A 17 24.64 40.25 30.09
CA GLU A 17 24.41 41.68 29.90
C GLU A 17 24.41 42.45 31.23
N GLN A 18 23.74 41.92 32.25
CA GLN A 18 23.69 42.53 33.58
C GLN A 18 25.06 42.57 34.26
N GLN A 19 25.84 41.48 34.21
CA GLN A 19 27.21 41.48 34.75
C GLN A 19 28.07 42.48 33.99
N GLN A 20 28.00 42.50 32.67
CA GLN A 20 28.79 43.41 31.86
C GLN A 20 28.46 44.88 32.16
N SER A 21 27.18 45.25 32.28
CA SER A 21 26.76 46.60 32.67
C SER A 21 27.22 46.95 34.08
N LYS A 22 27.06 46.03 35.05
CA LYS A 22 27.45 46.27 36.45
C LYS A 22 28.93 46.58 36.61
N TYR A 23 29.81 45.84 35.94
CA TYR A 23 31.25 46.06 36.03
C TYR A 23 31.69 47.30 35.25
N LEU A 24 31.02 47.61 34.13
CA LEU A 24 31.20 48.85 33.39
C LEU A 24 30.86 50.09 34.25
N ASP A 25 29.75 50.04 35.00
CA ASP A 25 29.33 51.12 35.92
C ASP A 25 30.34 51.35 37.05
N LEU A 26 31.08 50.31 37.45
CA LEU A 26 32.15 50.39 38.44
C LEU A 26 33.49 50.86 37.85
N TYR A 27 33.55 51.18 36.54
CA TYR A 27 34.80 51.47 35.81
C TYR A 27 35.86 50.36 35.95
N THR A 28 35.41 49.11 36.02
CA THR A 28 36.29 47.94 36.13
C THR A 28 36.00 46.95 35.01
N ILE A 29 36.97 46.10 34.70
CA ILE A 29 36.76 44.98 33.78
C ILE A 29 35.99 43.86 34.48
N LEU A 30 35.14 43.15 33.72
CA LEU A 30 34.48 41.94 34.19
C LEU A 30 35.54 40.88 34.55
N PRO A 31 35.54 40.31 35.77
CA PRO A 31 36.46 39.25 36.15
C PRO A 31 36.44 38.07 35.18
N SER A 32 37.61 37.49 34.93
CA SER A 32 37.79 36.37 34.03
C SER A 32 36.98 35.14 34.43
N GLU A 33 36.88 34.87 35.73
CA GLU A 33 36.15 33.72 36.26
C GLU A 33 34.65 33.82 35.95
N ILE A 34 34.07 35.01 36.06
CA ILE A 34 32.65 35.24 35.75
C ILE A 34 32.42 35.10 34.24
N SER A 35 33.32 35.67 33.43
CA SER A 35 33.25 35.56 31.97
C SER A 35 33.36 34.10 31.52
N MET A 36 34.27 33.34 32.12
CA MET A 36 34.48 31.92 31.84
C MET A 36 33.25 31.10 32.20
N GLN A 37 32.68 31.30 33.39
CA GLN A 37 31.45 30.59 33.81
C GLN A 37 30.26 30.89 32.90
N LEU A 38 30.07 32.15 32.49
CA LEU A 38 29.00 32.50 31.54
C LEU A 38 29.19 31.83 30.18
N ALA A 39 30.44 31.76 29.69
CA ALA A 39 30.78 31.07 28.45
C ALA A 39 30.58 29.54 28.57
N GLU A 40 31.02 28.92 29.67
CA GLU A 40 30.84 27.50 29.95
C GLU A 40 29.36 27.11 30.01
N VAL A 41 28.53 27.88 30.71
CA VAL A 41 27.08 27.64 30.79
C VAL A 41 26.42 27.81 29.42
N SER A 42 26.80 28.84 28.65
CA SER A 42 26.29 29.07 27.30
C SER A 42 26.64 27.91 26.35
N LEU A 43 27.88 27.42 26.42
CA LEU A 43 28.34 26.26 25.67
C LEU A 43 27.61 24.98 26.08
N ALA A 44 27.42 24.75 27.38
CA ALA A 44 26.69 23.59 27.88
C ALA A 44 25.23 23.59 27.42
N LEU A 45 24.55 24.74 27.49
CA LEU A 45 23.18 24.89 26.99
C LEU A 45 23.10 24.66 25.48
N GLY A 46 24.06 25.17 24.70
CA GLY A 46 24.16 24.91 23.26
C GLY A 46 24.34 23.43 22.94
N SER A 47 25.24 22.75 23.65
CA SER A 47 25.48 21.31 23.48
C SER A 47 24.23 20.47 23.81
N ILE A 48 23.47 20.83 24.84
CA ILE A 48 22.22 20.14 25.19
C ILE A 48 21.17 20.36 24.08
N GLU A 49 21.08 21.56 23.52
CA GLU A 49 20.18 21.88 22.40
C GLU A 49 20.53 21.07 21.14
N ASP A 50 21.81 21.03 20.76
CA ASP A 50 22.29 20.24 19.62
C ASP A 50 22.01 18.75 19.81
N GLN A 51 22.30 18.21 21.00
CA GLN A 51 22.08 16.81 21.30
C GLN A 51 20.59 16.43 21.25
N ARG A 52 19.70 17.33 21.69
CA ARG A 52 18.25 17.17 21.56
C ARG A 52 17.82 17.14 20.10
N ASP A 53 18.33 18.06 19.28
CA ASP A 53 17.95 18.17 17.87
C ASP A 53 18.45 16.97 17.07
N ILE A 54 19.67 16.48 17.35
CA ILE A 54 20.19 15.22 16.81
C ILE A 54 19.29 14.05 17.20
N GLN A 55 18.90 13.96 18.49
CA GLN A 55 18.02 12.89 18.96
C GLN A 55 16.65 12.94 18.28
N LYS A 56 16.08 14.13 18.10
CA LYS A 56 14.79 14.31 17.40
C LYS A 56 14.88 13.87 15.95
N THR A 57 15.93 14.28 15.24
CA THR A 57 16.19 13.86 13.85
C THR A 57 16.36 12.34 13.76
N ARG A 58 17.03 11.72 14.73
CA ARG A 58 17.21 10.27 14.80
C ARG A 58 15.88 9.52 14.96
N VAL A 59 15.03 9.95 15.89
CA VAL A 59 13.71 9.33 16.12
C VAL A 59 12.84 9.41 14.86
N ILE A 60 12.79 10.58 14.23
CA ILE A 60 12.04 10.78 12.97
C ILE A 60 12.58 9.87 11.86
N LYS A 61 13.91 9.75 11.75
CA LYS A 61 14.53 8.85 10.77
C LYS A 61 14.15 7.38 11.02
N GLU A 62 14.15 6.94 12.27
CA GLU A 62 13.75 5.58 12.66
C GLU A 62 12.28 5.31 12.32
N GLU A 63 11.39 6.29 12.56
CA GLU A 63 9.98 6.22 12.17
C GLU A 63 9.81 6.07 10.64
N PHE A 64 10.52 6.87 9.85
CA PHE A 64 10.50 6.74 8.39
C PHE A 64 10.98 5.37 7.93
N ASN A 65 12.07 4.87 8.50
CA ASN A 65 12.57 3.53 8.17
C ASN A 65 11.57 2.43 8.52
N SER A 66 10.87 2.55 9.65
CA SER A 66 9.80 1.61 10.02
C SER A 66 8.68 1.62 8.98
N ARG A 67 8.19 2.81 8.58
CA ARG A 67 7.13 2.93 7.57
C ARG A 67 7.56 2.40 6.20
N ILE A 68 8.80 2.67 5.79
CA ILE A 68 9.41 2.11 4.57
C ILE A 68 9.40 0.59 4.64
N HIS A 69 9.81 0.01 5.76
CA HIS A 69 9.83 -1.43 5.95
C HIS A 69 8.41 -2.04 5.90
N ASP A 70 7.45 -1.43 6.57
CA ASP A 70 6.05 -1.91 6.58
C ASP A 70 5.46 -1.92 5.17
N VAL A 71 5.67 -0.85 4.39
CA VAL A 71 5.22 -0.77 3.00
C VAL A 71 5.95 -1.82 2.13
N SER A 72 7.24 -2.03 2.36
CA SER A 72 8.03 -3.06 1.68
C SER A 72 7.47 -4.46 1.91
N GLU A 73 7.18 -4.83 3.16
CA GLU A 73 6.65 -6.14 3.49
C GLU A 73 5.25 -6.33 2.90
N LYS A 74 4.36 -5.33 3.00
CA LYS A 74 3.04 -5.38 2.36
C LYS A 74 3.14 -5.59 0.85
N LEU A 75 3.98 -4.83 0.17
CA LEU A 75 4.23 -4.99 -1.27
C LEU A 75 4.72 -6.38 -1.63
N LYS A 76 5.61 -6.95 -0.81
CA LYS A 76 6.12 -8.31 -1.00
C LYS A 76 5.02 -9.36 -0.81
N THR A 77 4.17 -9.22 0.20
CA THR A 77 3.01 -10.10 0.42
C THR A 77 2.02 -10.03 -0.75
N VAL A 78 1.70 -8.83 -1.23
CA VAL A 78 0.83 -8.67 -2.40
C VAL A 78 1.47 -9.27 -3.66
N SER A 79 2.75 -9.01 -3.91
CA SER A 79 3.49 -9.54 -5.07
C SER A 79 3.59 -11.07 -5.06
N THR A 80 3.76 -11.67 -3.89
CA THR A 80 3.79 -13.14 -3.74
C THR A 80 2.41 -13.74 -3.96
N SER A 81 1.38 -13.16 -3.35
CA SER A 81 -0.02 -13.58 -3.54
C SER A 81 -0.46 -13.50 -5.01
N LEU A 82 -0.07 -12.44 -5.73
CA LEU A 82 -0.34 -12.28 -7.17
C LEU A 82 0.39 -13.31 -8.06
N LYS A 83 1.49 -13.90 -7.58
CA LYS A 83 2.25 -14.93 -8.31
C LYS A 83 1.79 -16.35 -7.98
N GLU A 84 1.12 -16.52 -6.85
CA GLU A 84 0.57 -17.80 -6.45
C GLU A 84 -0.59 -18.19 -7.36
N LYS A 85 -0.69 -19.48 -7.65
CA LYS A 85 -1.72 -20.01 -8.54
C LYS A 85 -3.00 -20.24 -7.74
N ALA A 86 -4.01 -19.42 -8.00
CA ALA A 86 -5.34 -19.58 -7.43
C ALA A 86 -6.01 -20.88 -7.93
N THR A 87 -6.89 -21.45 -7.10
CA THR A 87 -7.59 -22.71 -7.42
C THR A 87 -8.83 -22.53 -8.29
N ASP A 88 -9.44 -21.34 -8.27
CA ASP A 88 -10.58 -20.94 -9.10
C ASP A 88 -10.50 -19.45 -9.47
N ILE A 89 -11.36 -19.00 -10.40
CA ILE A 89 -11.36 -17.64 -10.94
C ILE A 89 -11.77 -16.61 -9.88
N ASP A 90 -12.65 -16.96 -8.95
CA ASP A 90 -13.14 -16.04 -7.91
C ASP A 90 -12.05 -15.76 -6.87
N GLN A 91 -11.31 -16.77 -6.44
CA GLN A 91 -10.12 -16.61 -5.60
C GLN A 91 -9.02 -15.80 -6.29
N ALA A 92 -8.90 -15.94 -7.62
CA ALA A 92 -7.92 -15.20 -8.39
C ALA A 92 -8.27 -13.71 -8.56
N LYS A 93 -9.57 -13.37 -8.51
CA LYS A 93 -10.12 -12.00 -8.61
C LYS A 93 -10.14 -11.27 -7.26
N ASP A 94 -9.33 -11.66 -6.27
CA ASP A 94 -9.34 -11.06 -4.92
C ASP A 94 -9.14 -9.53 -4.96
N GLU A 95 -10.25 -8.79 -4.86
CA GLU A 95 -10.29 -7.33 -4.88
C GLU A 95 -9.48 -6.74 -3.72
N ARG A 96 -9.32 -7.48 -2.62
CA ARG A 96 -8.52 -7.06 -1.48
C ARG A 96 -7.06 -6.83 -1.87
N LEU A 97 -6.50 -7.63 -2.77
CA LEU A 97 -5.11 -7.47 -3.23
C LEU A 97 -4.93 -6.17 -4.03
N CYS A 98 -5.93 -5.79 -4.82
CA CYS A 98 -5.94 -4.51 -5.55
C CYS A 98 -6.02 -3.33 -4.58
N ASP A 99 -6.95 -3.40 -3.61
CA ASP A 99 -7.11 -2.35 -2.58
C ASP A 99 -5.85 -2.18 -1.72
N GLU A 100 -5.20 -3.28 -1.34
CA GLU A 100 -3.94 -3.29 -0.60
C GLU A 100 -2.80 -2.66 -1.42
N LEU A 101 -2.74 -2.95 -2.71
CA LEU A 101 -1.73 -2.38 -3.62
C LEU A 101 -1.92 -0.87 -3.83
N ASP A 102 -3.16 -0.42 -3.99
CA ASP A 102 -3.51 1.00 -4.06
C ASP A 102 -3.24 1.71 -2.73
N GLY A 103 -3.51 1.04 -1.62
CA GLY A 103 -3.14 1.48 -0.27
C GLY A 103 -1.63 1.68 -0.12
N CYS A 104 -0.82 0.76 -0.64
CA CYS A 104 0.64 0.91 -0.68
C CYS A 104 1.05 2.14 -1.51
N GLY A 105 0.39 2.38 -2.65
CA GLY A 105 0.62 3.56 -3.49
C GLY A 105 0.33 4.88 -2.76
N ARG A 106 -0.79 4.96 -2.04
CA ARG A 106 -1.13 6.13 -1.22
C ARG A 106 -0.11 6.36 -0.10
N ASN A 107 0.25 5.30 0.62
CA ASN A 107 1.24 5.37 1.69
C ASN A 107 2.61 5.85 1.18
N LEU A 108 3.05 5.41 -0.01
CA LEU A 108 4.28 5.88 -0.64
C LEU A 108 4.21 7.37 -0.95
N ALA A 109 3.10 7.86 -1.52
CA ALA A 109 2.94 9.28 -1.83
C ALA A 109 2.96 10.17 -0.56
N GLU A 110 2.29 9.74 0.51
CA GLU A 110 2.33 10.43 1.80
C GLU A 110 3.73 10.44 2.41
N LEU A 111 4.46 9.33 2.29
CA LEU A 111 5.82 9.20 2.79
C LEU A 111 6.79 10.11 2.02
N GLU A 112 6.66 10.22 0.70
CA GLU A 112 7.45 11.14 -0.12
C GLU A 112 7.23 12.60 0.29
N ALA A 113 5.98 13.01 0.48
CA ALA A 113 5.65 14.36 0.93
C ALA A 113 6.25 14.65 2.32
N ALA A 114 6.13 13.70 3.26
CA ALA A 114 6.71 13.84 4.59
C ALA A 114 8.24 13.90 4.57
N VAL A 115 8.90 13.09 3.72
CA VAL A 115 10.36 13.12 3.55
C VAL A 115 10.82 14.42 2.90
N GLN A 116 10.06 14.97 1.96
CA GLN A 116 10.34 16.26 1.34
C GLN A 116 10.31 17.39 2.37
N ASP A 117 9.29 17.44 3.23
CA ASP A 117 9.18 18.44 4.28
C ASP A 117 10.28 18.29 5.35
N PHE A 118 10.61 17.05 5.73
CA PHE A 118 11.74 16.77 6.61
C PHE A 118 13.09 17.18 5.98
N GLY A 119 13.24 17.00 4.67
CA GLY A 119 14.43 17.36 3.90
C GLY A 119 14.77 18.84 3.90
N ARG A 120 13.80 19.73 4.19
CA ARG A 120 14.07 21.16 4.35
C ARG A 120 15.06 21.47 5.47
N ARG A 121 15.08 20.64 6.52
CA ARG A 121 16.00 20.76 7.66
C ARG A 121 17.11 19.70 7.66
N ASN A 122 16.90 18.58 6.98
CA ASN A 122 17.81 17.43 7.00
C ASN A 122 18.06 16.87 5.58
N PRO A 123 18.76 17.60 4.69
CA PRO A 123 18.84 17.26 3.27
C PRO A 123 19.56 15.94 2.98
N LEU A 124 20.61 15.60 3.75
CA LEU A 124 21.37 14.37 3.55
C LEU A 124 20.56 13.11 3.90
N ILE A 125 19.82 13.16 5.03
CA ILE A 125 19.00 12.04 5.48
C ILE A 125 17.78 11.90 4.56
N ALA A 126 17.14 13.01 4.20
CA ALA A 126 16.01 12.98 3.28
C ALA A 126 16.37 12.39 1.92
N ARG A 127 17.58 12.64 1.40
CA ARG A 127 18.06 12.00 0.17
C ARG A 127 18.15 10.47 0.31
N GLN A 128 18.71 9.97 1.41
CA GLN A 128 18.78 8.52 1.66
C GLN A 128 17.39 7.88 1.74
N LEU A 129 16.44 8.55 2.40
CA LEU A 129 15.05 8.10 2.49
C LEU A 129 14.36 8.15 1.13
N ALA A 130 14.56 9.22 0.36
CA ALA A 130 14.01 9.36 -0.99
C ALA A 130 14.52 8.26 -1.93
N ASP A 131 15.81 7.91 -1.88
CA ASP A 131 16.39 6.81 -2.66
C ASP A 131 15.76 5.45 -2.30
N ALA A 132 15.47 5.22 -1.02
CA ALA A 132 14.78 4.01 -0.57
C ALA A 132 13.31 3.97 -1.05
N ILE A 133 12.62 5.10 -0.99
CA ILE A 133 11.23 5.23 -1.45
C ILE A 133 11.13 5.08 -2.97
N ALA A 134 12.08 5.63 -3.73
CA ALA A 134 12.14 5.48 -5.17
C ALA A 134 12.22 4.01 -5.59
N LYS A 135 13.05 3.20 -4.91
CA LYS A 135 13.12 1.75 -5.12
C LYS A 135 11.80 1.06 -4.82
N LEU A 136 11.12 1.43 -3.73
CA LEU A 136 9.80 0.89 -3.42
C LEU A 136 8.74 1.27 -4.45
N ARG A 137 8.82 2.48 -5.00
CA ARG A 137 7.93 2.93 -6.07
C ARG A 137 8.14 2.13 -7.36
N GLU A 138 9.37 1.79 -7.71
CA GLU A 138 9.64 0.89 -8.84
C GLU A 138 9.02 -0.50 -8.62
N ILE A 139 9.17 -1.05 -7.41
CA ILE A 139 8.58 -2.36 -7.05
C ILE A 139 7.04 -2.29 -7.06
N HIS A 140 6.45 -1.22 -6.52
CA HIS A 140 5.02 -0.96 -6.57
C HIS A 140 4.51 -0.92 -8.01
N HIS A 141 5.17 -0.16 -8.87
CA HIS A 141 4.79 -0.06 -10.28
C HIS A 141 4.90 -1.40 -11.01
N HIS A 142 5.96 -2.17 -10.76
CA HIS A 142 6.09 -3.52 -11.33
C HIS A 142 4.96 -4.46 -10.85
N THR A 143 4.61 -4.39 -9.56
CA THR A 143 3.55 -5.21 -8.98
C THR A 143 2.18 -4.80 -9.51
N LEU A 144 1.95 -3.51 -9.73
CA LEU A 144 0.73 -2.98 -10.35
C LEU A 144 0.54 -3.54 -11.77
N ARG A 145 1.60 -3.52 -12.58
CA ARG A 145 1.54 -4.09 -13.94
C ARG A 145 1.26 -5.59 -13.94
N LEU A 146 1.78 -6.32 -12.94
CA LEU A 146 1.48 -7.75 -12.77
C LEU A 146 0.00 -7.96 -12.43
N ALA A 147 -0.55 -7.17 -11.51
CA ALA A 147 -1.97 -7.22 -11.15
C ALA A 147 -2.88 -6.89 -12.35
N GLU A 148 -2.54 -5.87 -13.14
CA GLU A 148 -3.24 -5.52 -14.37
C GLU A 148 -3.22 -6.67 -15.38
N TYR A 149 -2.05 -7.27 -15.61
CA TYR A 149 -1.92 -8.42 -16.50
C TYR A 149 -2.79 -9.60 -16.02
N ASN A 150 -2.72 -9.96 -14.74
CA ASN A 150 -3.55 -11.03 -14.17
C ASN A 150 -5.04 -10.72 -14.34
N THR A 151 -5.46 -9.47 -14.12
CA THR A 151 -6.85 -9.04 -14.30
C THR A 151 -7.31 -9.25 -15.75
N THR A 152 -6.49 -8.88 -16.73
CA THR A 152 -6.82 -9.10 -18.15
C THR A 152 -6.93 -10.58 -18.51
N TRP A 153 -6.01 -11.41 -17.97
CA TRP A 153 -6.03 -12.85 -18.19
C TRP A 153 -7.25 -13.50 -17.54
N LEU A 154 -7.62 -13.08 -16.32
CA LEU A 154 -8.80 -13.59 -15.62
C LEU A 154 -10.09 -13.24 -16.34
N LYS A 155 -10.23 -12.03 -16.88
CA LYS A 155 -11.40 -11.68 -17.72
C LYS A 155 -11.56 -12.61 -18.92
N LYS A 156 -10.43 -13.03 -19.52
CA LYS A 156 -10.46 -13.98 -20.64
C LYS A 156 -10.83 -15.39 -20.18
N ALA A 157 -10.30 -15.84 -19.05
CA ALA A 157 -10.63 -17.14 -18.47
C ALA A 157 -12.12 -17.23 -18.09
N ASP A 158 -12.67 -16.15 -17.54
CA ASP A 158 -14.08 -16.00 -17.18
C ASP A 158 -14.99 -16.18 -18.42
N ALA A 159 -14.70 -15.45 -19.50
CA ALA A 159 -15.44 -15.57 -20.75
C ALA A 159 -15.40 -16.99 -21.34
N HIS A 160 -14.26 -17.66 -21.30
CA HIS A 160 -14.15 -19.05 -21.75
C HIS A 160 -14.90 -20.04 -20.85
N LEU A 161 -14.97 -19.77 -19.54
CA LEU A 161 -15.75 -20.57 -18.62
C LEU A 161 -17.26 -20.41 -18.88
N ASP A 162 -17.71 -19.20 -19.17
CA ASP A 162 -19.10 -18.92 -19.57
C ASP A 162 -19.46 -19.67 -20.86
N GLU A 163 -18.65 -19.57 -21.91
CA GLU A 163 -18.82 -20.32 -23.17
C GLU A 163 -18.90 -21.84 -22.93
N TYR A 164 -18.01 -22.37 -22.07
CA TYR A 164 -18.02 -23.78 -21.70
C TYR A 164 -19.31 -24.17 -20.98
N ASN A 165 -19.75 -23.37 -20.01
CA ASN A 165 -20.95 -23.64 -19.24
C ASN A 165 -22.20 -23.61 -20.11
N GLU A 166 -22.31 -22.69 -21.07
CA GLU A 166 -23.40 -22.65 -22.05
C GLU A 166 -23.46 -23.94 -22.87
N MET A 167 -22.32 -24.38 -23.40
CA MET A 167 -22.23 -25.64 -24.17
C MET A 167 -22.53 -26.87 -23.31
N PHE A 168 -22.05 -26.88 -22.06
CA PHE A 168 -22.31 -27.96 -21.12
C PHE A 168 -23.81 -28.06 -20.82
N GLU A 169 -24.47 -26.94 -20.51
CA GLU A 169 -25.92 -26.88 -20.31
C GLU A 169 -26.69 -27.39 -21.54
N PHE A 170 -26.26 -27.00 -22.74
CA PHE A 170 -26.85 -27.48 -23.98
C PHE A 170 -26.76 -29.02 -24.09
N ILE A 171 -25.58 -29.59 -23.83
CA ILE A 171 -25.36 -31.04 -23.88
C ILE A 171 -26.20 -31.75 -22.81
N VAL A 172 -26.31 -31.21 -21.61
CA VAL A 172 -27.15 -31.76 -20.53
C VAL A 172 -28.62 -31.78 -20.96
N LYS A 173 -29.15 -30.65 -21.46
CA LYS A 173 -30.53 -30.55 -21.97
C LYS A 173 -30.79 -31.54 -23.11
N TRP A 174 -29.85 -31.68 -24.03
CA TRP A 174 -29.92 -32.65 -25.12
C TRP A 174 -29.92 -34.09 -24.60
N THR A 175 -29.06 -34.40 -23.64
CA THR A 175 -28.94 -35.73 -23.04
C THR A 175 -30.21 -36.13 -22.28
N ASP A 176 -30.79 -35.22 -21.52
CA ASP A 176 -32.06 -35.44 -20.83
C ASP A 176 -33.21 -35.66 -21.80
N ARG A 177 -33.23 -34.91 -22.92
CA ARG A 177 -34.19 -35.15 -23.98
C ARG A 177 -34.02 -36.54 -24.60
N ALA A 178 -32.79 -36.92 -24.97
CA ALA A 178 -32.51 -38.24 -25.52
C ALA A 178 -32.94 -39.36 -24.55
N ARG A 179 -32.65 -39.20 -23.25
CA ARG A 179 -33.08 -40.12 -22.20
C ARG A 179 -34.60 -40.22 -22.10
N SER A 180 -35.32 -39.10 -22.20
CA SER A 180 -36.79 -39.08 -22.19
C SER A 180 -37.38 -39.82 -23.40
N LEU A 181 -36.76 -39.69 -24.58
CA LEU A 181 -37.17 -40.37 -25.81
C LEU A 181 -36.96 -41.88 -25.71
N VAL A 182 -35.80 -42.32 -25.20
CA VAL A 182 -35.50 -43.75 -24.99
C VAL A 182 -36.47 -44.41 -23.99
N LYS A 183 -36.92 -43.67 -22.98
CA LYS A 183 -37.89 -44.17 -21.98
C LYS A 183 -39.35 -44.07 -22.45
N ALA A 184 -39.64 -43.38 -23.54
CA ALA A 184 -41.00 -43.19 -24.00
C ALA A 184 -41.57 -44.49 -24.57
N ASN A 185 -42.79 -44.84 -24.15
CA ASN A 185 -43.43 -46.08 -24.58
C ASN A 185 -44.07 -45.89 -25.97
N ILE A 186 -43.87 -46.84 -26.89
CA ILE A 186 -44.41 -46.76 -28.26
C ILE A 186 -45.82 -47.38 -28.28
N ILE A 187 -46.79 -46.66 -28.84
CA ILE A 187 -48.18 -47.12 -28.94
C ILE A 187 -48.38 -47.72 -30.34
N TRP A 188 -48.46 -49.04 -30.42
CA TRP A 188 -48.53 -49.79 -31.69
C TRP A 188 -49.95 -50.04 -32.23
N ASN A 189 -50.97 -49.33 -31.71
CA ASN A 189 -52.38 -49.66 -31.96
C ASN A 189 -52.93 -49.20 -33.32
N SER A 190 -52.34 -48.19 -33.98
CA SER A 190 -52.74 -47.72 -35.30
C SER A 190 -51.63 -46.99 -36.05
N SER A 191 -51.68 -47.02 -37.39
CA SER A 191 -50.77 -46.27 -38.27
C SER A 191 -50.80 -44.76 -38.00
N SER A 192 -51.97 -44.20 -37.68
CA SER A 192 -52.12 -42.78 -37.34
C SER A 192 -51.41 -42.39 -36.03
N HIS A 193 -51.47 -43.24 -35.00
CA HIS A 193 -50.75 -43.00 -33.75
C HIS A 193 -49.23 -43.08 -33.95
N LEU A 194 -48.75 -44.06 -34.73
CA LEU A 194 -47.33 -44.17 -35.05
C LEU A 194 -46.81 -42.96 -35.85
N GLN A 195 -47.56 -42.48 -36.84
CA GLN A 195 -47.20 -41.27 -37.60
C GLN A 195 -47.15 -40.01 -36.72
N GLU A 196 -48.09 -39.85 -35.78
CA GLU A 196 -48.08 -38.72 -34.86
C GLU A 196 -46.92 -38.80 -33.84
N GLN A 197 -46.60 -40.00 -33.34
CA GLN A 197 -45.43 -40.21 -32.48
C GLN A 197 -44.11 -39.89 -33.20
N ILE A 198 -43.94 -40.32 -34.45
CA ILE A 198 -42.78 -39.98 -35.29
C ILE A 198 -42.68 -38.45 -35.46
N ARG A 199 -43.79 -37.79 -35.78
CA ARG A 199 -43.83 -36.33 -35.94
C ARG A 199 -43.47 -35.59 -34.65
N MET A 200 -43.95 -36.05 -33.51
CA MET A 200 -43.64 -35.48 -32.19
C MET A 200 -42.16 -35.62 -31.82
N TYR A 201 -41.51 -36.73 -32.21
CA TYR A 201 -40.09 -36.98 -31.93
C TYR A 201 -39.13 -36.30 -32.93
N GLN A 202 -39.59 -36.01 -34.14
CA GLN A 202 -38.81 -35.32 -35.18
C GLN A 202 -38.85 -33.79 -35.09
N LYS A 203 -39.72 -33.20 -34.27
CA LYS A 203 -39.74 -31.74 -34.09
C LYS A 203 -38.40 -31.27 -33.49
N PRO A 204 -37.66 -30.36 -34.14
CA PRO A 204 -36.53 -29.70 -33.51
C PRO A 204 -37.09 -28.87 -32.35
N GLY A 205 -36.94 -29.34 -31.13
CA GLY A 205 -37.32 -28.57 -29.96
C GLY A 205 -36.37 -27.38 -29.87
N ASN A 206 -36.87 -26.17 -30.16
CA ASN A 206 -36.20 -24.86 -30.08
C ASN A 206 -34.72 -24.92 -29.61
N PHE A 207 -33.85 -25.37 -30.52
CA PHE A 207 -32.42 -25.16 -30.41
C PHE A 207 -32.17 -23.83 -31.13
N LYS A 208 -32.43 -22.73 -30.44
CA LYS A 208 -31.93 -21.44 -30.89
C LYS A 208 -30.56 -21.25 -30.26
N GLU A 209 -29.57 -21.10 -31.14
CA GLU A 209 -28.32 -20.36 -30.89
C GLU A 209 -28.63 -18.99 -30.29
#